data_AF-A0A842VVV0-F1
#
_entry.id   AF-A0A842VVV0-F1
#
_cell.length_a   1.000
_cell.length_b   1.000
_cell.length_c   1.000
_cell.angle_alpha   90.00
_cell.angle_beta   90.00
_cell.angle_gamma   90.00
#
_symmetry.space_group_name_H-M   'P 1'
#
loop_
_entity.id
_entity.type
_entity.pdbx_description
1 polymer ?
#
loop_
_entity_poly.entity_id
_entity_poly.type
_entity_poly.pdbx_seq_one_letter_code
_entity_poly.pdbx_strand_id
1 'polypeptide(L)'
;MKDSETPKKEDMIKREKIASILSIILVLSIFAIKMITSFFTNSVSFLAELLDSILDMGIVFLTLLALKISRQPADAEHMFGYYKVNSFTGMVNSIITIGLYIFVIYRSIITIFYTDQYQVRNPLTVLISLIIVIGINFFISRKVKQIGEKLDNTTIKATSVNFRADLYRNFTVIGGMIFAEFNFSIIDPILAFVFSLISIYQAGEVIKQSFNELIDYSAIDPEQIKELREKITEIEQVKKVKDLAIRTAGNQLNANLLVTMKENVSTFGIQDEIQMIKEQFIRTFPKYRHNVLIEVDYAPENYQRERYLKVLDAVRDTAQRFDLSSAVHEIAVDVLKDQVIIQFDIFLPGDDLLRKQYDRIEEFEAKVKKNVGKLYNRRDIDVMSHIEPIKQRYKV
;
A
#
# COMPACT_ATOMS: atom_id res chain seq x y z
N MET A 1 -13.32 19.75 -28.55
CA MET A 1 -11.89 19.76 -28.16
C MET A 1 -11.45 18.34 -27.81
N LYS A 2 -11.26 17.51 -28.83
CA LYS A 2 -10.63 16.19 -28.86
C LYS A 2 -9.95 16.22 -30.22
N ASP A 3 -8.64 15.96 -30.31
CA ASP A 3 -7.86 15.68 -31.55
C ASP A 3 -6.50 16.39 -31.69
N SER A 4 -6.02 17.17 -30.71
CA SER A 4 -4.64 17.72 -30.77
C SER A 4 -3.59 16.97 -29.93
N GLU A 5 -3.98 16.02 -29.08
CA GLU A 5 -3.06 15.25 -28.23
C GLU A 5 -2.61 13.89 -28.81
N THR A 6 -3.30 13.36 -29.81
CA THR A 6 -3.06 12.01 -30.36
C THR A 6 -1.72 11.82 -31.10
N PRO A 7 -1.24 12.72 -31.98
CA PRO A 7 0.02 12.48 -32.72
C PRO A 7 1.27 12.59 -31.83
N LYS A 8 1.28 13.48 -30.83
CA LYS A 8 2.39 13.57 -29.86
C LYS A 8 2.51 12.32 -28.99
N LYS A 9 1.37 11.75 -28.57
CA LYS A 9 1.34 10.57 -27.69
C LYS A 9 1.79 9.31 -28.42
N GLU A 10 1.41 9.14 -29.70
CA GLU A 10 1.89 8.03 -30.53
C GLU A 10 3.38 8.09 -30.83
N ASP A 11 3.91 9.28 -31.11
CA ASP A 11 5.36 9.48 -31.32
C ASP A 11 6.17 9.23 -30.04
N MET A 12 5.64 9.61 -28.88
CA MET A 12 6.24 9.29 -27.59
C MET A 12 6.27 7.78 -27.35
N ILE A 13 5.14 7.08 -27.55
CA ILE A 13 5.05 5.62 -27.39
C ILE A 13 6.01 4.89 -28.35
N LYS A 14 6.13 5.34 -29.60
CA LYS A 14 7.09 4.80 -30.57
C LYS A 14 8.54 4.98 -30.09
N ARG A 15 8.90 6.18 -29.60
CA ARG A 15 10.25 6.46 -29.09
C ARG A 15 10.57 5.64 -27.84
N GLU A 16 9.61 5.43 -26.94
CA GLU A 16 9.75 4.55 -25.76
C GLU A 16 9.96 3.09 -26.15
N LYS A 17 9.17 2.59 -27.11
CA LYS A 17 9.34 1.23 -27.63
C LYS A 17 10.71 1.03 -28.27
N ILE A 18 11.13 1.97 -29.14
CA ILE A 18 12.44 1.90 -29.79
C ILE A 18 13.57 1.93 -28.75
N ALA A 19 13.49 2.81 -27.75
CA ALA A 19 14.47 2.88 -26.67
C ALA A 19 14.55 1.59 -25.85
N SER A 20 13.39 0.99 -25.56
CA SER A 20 13.30 -0.26 -24.81
C SER A 20 13.87 -1.45 -25.61
N ILE A 21 13.53 -1.55 -26.91
CA ILE A 21 14.05 -2.60 -27.79
C ILE A 21 15.57 -2.46 -27.97
N LEU A 22 16.07 -1.25 -28.20
CA LEU A 22 17.52 -0.98 -28.27
C LEU A 22 18.22 -1.41 -26.97
N SER A 23 17.62 -1.09 -25.82
CA SER A 23 18.18 -1.49 -24.52
C SER A 23 18.25 -3.00 -24.37
N ILE A 24 17.20 -3.73 -24.76
CA ILE A 24 17.16 -5.21 -24.70
C ILE A 24 18.22 -5.83 -25.62
N ILE A 25 18.31 -5.38 -26.88
CA ILE A 25 19.30 -5.89 -27.86
C ILE A 25 20.72 -5.68 -27.33
N LEU A 26 20.98 -4.52 -26.72
CA LEU A 26 22.30 -4.20 -26.22
C LEU A 26 22.65 -4.95 -24.93
N VAL A 27 21.70 -5.15 -24.01
CA VAL A 27 21.88 -6.02 -22.84
C VAL A 27 22.19 -7.45 -23.27
N LEU A 28 21.47 -7.98 -24.26
CA LEU A 28 21.74 -9.30 -24.85
C LEU A 28 23.14 -9.35 -25.50
N SER A 29 23.55 -8.28 -26.17
CA SER A 29 24.87 -8.19 -26.80
C SER A 29 25.98 -8.16 -25.75
N ILE A 30 25.83 -7.37 -24.69
CA ILE A 30 26.77 -7.33 -23.54
C ILE A 30 26.88 -8.71 -22.92
N PHE A 31 25.74 -9.37 -22.68
CA PHE A 31 25.71 -10.70 -22.14
C PHE A 31 26.46 -11.70 -23.03
N ALA A 32 26.22 -11.69 -24.35
CA ALA A 32 26.92 -12.57 -25.27
C ALA A 32 28.44 -12.36 -25.24
N ILE A 33 28.90 -11.10 -25.21
CA ILE A 33 30.33 -10.76 -25.10
C ILE A 33 30.91 -11.29 -23.79
N LYS A 34 30.24 -11.07 -22.66
CA LYS A 34 30.67 -11.56 -21.34
C LYS A 34 30.67 -13.08 -21.30
N MET A 35 29.66 -13.74 -21.86
CA MET A 35 29.56 -15.20 -21.88
C MET A 35 30.73 -15.80 -22.65
N ILE A 36 30.96 -15.35 -23.88
CA ILE A 36 32.07 -15.82 -24.72
C ILE A 36 33.40 -15.58 -23.99
N THR A 37 33.62 -14.38 -23.46
CA THR A 37 34.88 -14.05 -22.78
C THR A 37 35.08 -14.85 -21.50
N SER A 38 34.00 -15.13 -20.75
CA SER A 38 34.10 -15.88 -19.49
C SER A 38 34.54 -17.32 -19.72
N PHE A 39 34.15 -17.95 -20.83
CA PHE A 39 34.60 -19.31 -21.16
C PHE A 39 36.11 -19.40 -21.42
N PHE A 40 36.71 -18.30 -21.89
CA PHE A 40 38.15 -18.25 -22.17
C PHE A 40 38.99 -17.75 -21.00
N THR A 41 38.37 -17.49 -19.85
CA THR A 41 39.01 -16.89 -18.68
C THR A 41 38.80 -17.73 -17.44
N ASN A 42 39.74 -17.65 -16.50
CA ASN A 42 39.63 -18.29 -15.18
C ASN A 42 39.51 -17.25 -14.07
N SER A 43 39.00 -16.04 -14.37
CA SER A 43 38.83 -14.95 -13.41
C SER A 43 37.54 -15.13 -12.61
N VAL A 44 37.64 -15.01 -11.29
CA VAL A 44 36.49 -15.11 -10.38
C VAL A 44 35.65 -13.83 -10.46
N SER A 45 36.30 -12.66 -10.55
CA SER A 45 35.59 -11.39 -10.71
C SER A 45 34.81 -11.34 -12.03
N PHE A 46 35.40 -11.83 -13.13
CA PHE A 46 34.71 -11.86 -14.43
C PHE A 46 33.58 -12.89 -14.47
N LEU A 47 33.74 -14.04 -13.80
CA LEU A 47 32.67 -15.01 -13.62
C LEU A 47 31.49 -14.40 -12.85
N ALA A 48 31.75 -13.65 -11.78
CA ALA A 48 30.72 -12.93 -11.03
C ALA A 48 29.96 -11.94 -11.92
N GLU A 49 30.69 -11.20 -12.77
CA GLU A 49 30.13 -10.23 -13.72
C GLU A 49 29.27 -10.89 -14.82
N LEU A 50 29.62 -12.10 -15.26
CA LEU A 50 28.79 -12.91 -16.16
C LEU A 50 27.52 -13.39 -15.46
N LEU A 51 27.66 -14.01 -14.28
CA LEU A 51 26.55 -14.59 -13.54
C LEU A 51 25.50 -13.53 -13.18
N ASP A 52 25.96 -12.34 -12.81
CA ASP A 52 25.08 -11.20 -12.54
C ASP A 52 24.32 -10.76 -13.80
N SER A 53 24.98 -10.71 -14.98
CA SER A 53 24.27 -10.43 -16.24
C SER A 53 23.25 -11.51 -16.64
N ILE A 54 23.47 -12.78 -16.26
CA ILE A 54 22.45 -13.85 -16.41
C ILE A 54 21.24 -13.54 -15.55
N LEU A 55 21.47 -13.20 -14.27
CA LEU A 55 20.41 -12.86 -13.36
C LEU A 55 19.64 -11.63 -13.81
N ASP A 56 20.33 -10.58 -14.26
CA ASP A 56 19.69 -9.36 -14.75
C ASP A 56 18.69 -9.65 -15.88
N MET A 57 19.00 -10.56 -16.81
CA MET A 57 18.03 -10.96 -17.83
C MET A 57 16.83 -11.69 -17.24
N GLY A 58 17.05 -12.62 -16.29
CA GLY A 58 15.97 -13.30 -15.59
C GLY A 58 15.09 -12.33 -14.81
N ILE A 59 15.70 -11.39 -14.10
CA ILE A 59 15.06 -10.32 -13.33
C ILE A 59 14.24 -9.42 -14.25
N VAL A 60 14.78 -9.00 -15.39
CA VAL A 60 14.04 -8.20 -16.38
C VAL A 60 12.81 -8.97 -16.87
N PHE A 61 12.96 -10.25 -17.21
CA PHE A 61 11.85 -11.09 -17.65
C PHE A 61 10.76 -11.22 -16.57
N LEU A 62 11.15 -11.58 -15.34
CA LEU A 62 10.23 -11.71 -14.20
C LEU A 62 9.55 -10.38 -13.88
N THR A 63 10.30 -9.27 -13.93
CA THR A 63 9.76 -7.92 -13.69
C THR A 63 8.75 -7.53 -14.77
N LEU A 64 8.99 -7.86 -16.04
CA LEU A 64 8.03 -7.60 -17.12
C LEU A 64 6.74 -8.40 -16.94
N LEU A 65 6.85 -9.67 -16.53
CA LEU A 65 5.68 -10.48 -16.19
C LEU A 65 4.94 -9.89 -14.99
N ALA A 66 5.65 -9.53 -13.94
CA ALA A 66 5.09 -8.92 -12.73
C ALA A 66 4.36 -7.61 -13.06
N LEU A 67 4.94 -6.74 -13.89
CA LEU A 67 4.32 -5.50 -14.34
C LEU A 67 3.07 -5.74 -15.20
N LYS A 68 3.07 -6.79 -16.02
CA LYS A 68 1.88 -7.16 -16.81
C LYS A 68 0.75 -7.63 -15.89
N ILE A 69 1.06 -8.41 -14.87
CA ILE A 69 0.10 -8.92 -13.89
C ILE A 69 -0.37 -7.78 -12.97
N SER A 70 0.55 -6.97 -12.44
CA SER A 70 0.25 -5.89 -11.48
C SER A 70 -0.59 -4.74 -12.06
N ARG A 71 -0.64 -4.63 -13.40
CA ARG A 71 -1.48 -3.66 -14.11
C ARG A 71 -2.90 -4.16 -14.38
N GLN A 72 -3.19 -5.42 -14.08
CA GLN A 72 -4.55 -5.93 -14.22
C GLN A 72 -5.48 -5.20 -13.24
N PRO A 73 -6.69 -4.83 -13.68
CA PRO A 73 -7.68 -4.25 -12.78
C PRO A 73 -8.08 -5.27 -11.71
N ALA A 74 -8.73 -4.78 -10.63
CA ALA A 74 -9.30 -5.66 -9.63
C ALA A 74 -10.34 -6.61 -10.25
N ASP A 75 -10.32 -7.86 -9.81
CA ASP A 75 -11.28 -8.90 -10.19
C ASP A 75 -11.96 -9.50 -8.94
N ALA A 76 -12.84 -10.48 -9.13
CA ALA A 76 -13.60 -11.08 -8.03
C ALA A 76 -12.70 -11.85 -7.03
N GLU A 77 -11.56 -12.38 -7.49
CA GLU A 77 -10.61 -13.11 -6.64
C GLU A 77 -9.63 -12.16 -5.95
N HIS A 78 -9.35 -11.01 -6.58
CA HIS A 78 -8.38 -9.99 -6.16
C HIS A 78 -9.05 -8.60 -6.19
N MET A 79 -9.93 -8.35 -5.21
CA MET A 79 -10.75 -7.13 -5.12
C MET A 79 -9.92 -5.83 -4.93
N PHE A 80 -8.69 -5.95 -4.44
CA PHE A 80 -7.74 -4.83 -4.33
C PHE A 80 -6.74 -4.77 -5.50
N GLY A 81 -6.87 -5.65 -6.49
CA GLY A 81 -5.96 -5.78 -7.64
C GLY A 81 -4.63 -6.47 -7.30
N TYR A 82 -3.73 -6.50 -8.30
CA TYR A 82 -2.49 -7.27 -8.26
C TYR A 82 -1.24 -6.43 -7.92
N TYR A 83 -1.40 -5.27 -7.28
CA TYR A 83 -0.31 -4.33 -7.06
C TYR A 83 0.86 -4.91 -6.24
N LYS A 84 0.58 -5.84 -5.31
CA LYS A 84 1.59 -6.51 -4.47
C LYS A 84 2.46 -7.52 -5.22
N VAL A 85 2.07 -7.94 -6.43
CA VAL A 85 2.86 -8.88 -7.25
C VAL A 85 4.24 -8.30 -7.58
N ASN A 86 4.32 -6.99 -7.80
CA ASN A 86 5.60 -6.34 -8.10
C ASN A 86 6.59 -6.43 -6.91
N SER A 87 6.11 -6.15 -5.69
CA SER A 87 6.92 -6.26 -4.47
C SER A 87 7.33 -7.71 -4.21
N PHE A 88 6.41 -8.66 -4.41
CA PHE A 88 6.73 -10.09 -4.32
C PHE A 88 7.84 -10.51 -5.30
N THR A 89 7.74 -10.10 -6.57
CA THR A 89 8.78 -10.40 -7.56
C THR A 89 10.11 -9.73 -7.21
N GLY A 90 10.11 -8.49 -6.71
CA GLY A 90 11.32 -7.82 -6.21
C GLY A 90 12.01 -8.59 -5.08
N MET A 91 11.22 -9.12 -4.14
CA MET A 91 11.72 -9.95 -3.04
C MET A 91 12.34 -11.26 -3.55
N VAL A 92 11.64 -11.99 -4.44
CA VAL A 92 12.13 -13.24 -5.03
C VAL A 92 13.43 -13.01 -5.80
N ASN A 93 13.49 -11.97 -6.62
CA ASN A 93 14.69 -11.60 -7.37
C ASN A 93 15.88 -11.35 -6.44
N SER A 94 15.66 -10.60 -5.36
CA SER A 94 16.70 -10.27 -4.39
C SER A 94 17.21 -11.50 -3.63
N ILE A 95 16.34 -12.47 -3.33
CA ILE A 95 16.73 -13.75 -2.72
C ILE A 95 17.63 -14.55 -3.68
N ILE A 96 17.27 -14.62 -4.96
CA ILE A 96 18.08 -15.29 -5.99
C ILE A 96 19.46 -14.60 -6.11
N THR A 97 19.48 -13.27 -6.11
CA THR A 97 20.71 -12.47 -6.13
C THR A 97 21.60 -12.78 -4.93
N ILE A 98 21.05 -12.85 -3.71
CA ILE A 98 21.84 -13.24 -2.52
C ILE A 98 22.44 -14.64 -2.69
N GLY A 99 21.65 -15.62 -3.15
CA GLY A 99 22.15 -16.98 -3.39
C GLY A 99 23.33 -17.01 -4.38
N LEU A 100 23.26 -16.20 -5.44
CA LEU A 100 24.35 -16.07 -6.39
C LEU A 100 25.62 -15.49 -5.75
N TYR A 101 25.50 -14.39 -5.02
CA TYR A 101 26.67 -13.75 -4.42
C TYR A 101 27.27 -14.58 -3.27
N ILE A 102 26.48 -15.42 -2.59
CA ILE A 102 27.01 -16.46 -1.70
C ILE A 102 27.88 -17.45 -2.47
N PHE A 103 27.45 -17.89 -3.66
CA PHE A 103 28.26 -18.76 -4.53
C PHE A 103 29.55 -18.06 -5.00
N VAL A 104 29.50 -16.78 -5.35
CA VAL A 104 30.70 -16.00 -5.71
C VAL A 104 31.66 -15.86 -4.52
N ILE A 105 31.14 -15.62 -3.31
CA ILE A 105 31.93 -15.62 -2.07
C ILE A 105 32.64 -16.96 -1.87
N TYR A 106 31.89 -18.07 -1.98
CA TYR A 106 32.46 -19.42 -1.87
C TYR A 106 33.59 -19.65 -2.88
N ARG A 107 33.39 -19.28 -4.15
CA ARG A 107 34.42 -19.37 -5.19
C ARG A 107 35.62 -18.50 -4.87
N SER A 108 35.40 -17.28 -4.39
CA SER A 108 36.48 -16.35 -4.01
C SER A 108 37.33 -16.91 -2.86
N ILE A 109 36.70 -17.45 -1.82
CA ILE A 109 37.39 -18.08 -0.68
C ILE A 109 38.20 -19.29 -1.15
N ILE A 110 37.63 -20.16 -1.98
CA ILE A 110 38.37 -21.32 -2.52
C ILE A 110 39.59 -20.89 -3.33
N THR A 111 39.42 -19.88 -4.19
CA THR A 111 40.52 -19.37 -5.00
C THR A 111 41.61 -18.73 -4.14
N ILE A 112 41.25 -18.02 -3.06
CA ILE A 112 42.22 -17.35 -2.17
C ILE A 112 43.02 -18.36 -1.34
N PHE A 113 42.39 -19.42 -0.80
CA PHE A 113 43.03 -20.28 0.20
C PHE A 113 43.48 -21.64 -0.32
N TYR A 114 42.90 -22.13 -1.42
CA TYR A 114 43.09 -23.53 -1.85
C TYR A 114 43.61 -23.67 -3.29
N THR A 115 43.88 -22.56 -3.98
CA THR A 115 44.32 -22.57 -5.39
C THR A 115 45.55 -21.70 -5.58
N ASP A 116 46.68 -22.27 -6.03
CA ASP A 116 47.88 -21.50 -6.40
C ASP A 116 47.83 -20.93 -7.84
N GLN A 117 46.77 -21.25 -8.58
CA GLN A 117 46.53 -20.84 -9.96
C GLN A 117 45.70 -19.55 -10.01
N TYR A 118 46.32 -18.43 -9.63
CA TYR A 118 45.71 -17.10 -9.73
C TYR A 118 45.75 -16.53 -11.16
N GLN A 119 46.29 -17.27 -12.12
CA GLN A 119 46.53 -16.75 -13.47
C GLN A 119 45.21 -16.60 -14.22
N VAL A 120 44.79 -15.35 -14.37
CA VAL A 120 43.76 -14.96 -15.34
C VAL A 120 44.28 -15.32 -16.72
N ARG A 121 43.69 -16.33 -17.36
CA ARG A 121 44.01 -16.69 -18.74
C ARG A 121 43.50 -15.59 -19.67
N ASN A 122 44.36 -15.15 -20.59
CA ASN A 122 44.06 -14.11 -21.60
C ASN A 122 43.56 -12.76 -21.01
N PRO A 123 44.31 -12.11 -20.11
CA PRO A 123 43.89 -10.87 -19.45
C PRO A 123 43.57 -9.75 -20.46
N LEU A 124 44.31 -9.67 -21.58
CA LEU A 124 44.03 -8.75 -22.69
C LEU A 124 42.65 -8.95 -23.30
N THR A 125 42.21 -10.20 -23.51
CA THR A 125 40.87 -10.49 -24.05
C THR A 125 39.80 -9.95 -23.11
N VAL A 126 40.02 -10.08 -21.80
CA VAL A 126 39.05 -9.60 -20.82
C VAL A 126 39.03 -8.09 -20.74
N LEU A 127 40.20 -7.46 -20.73
CA LEU A 127 40.32 -6.01 -20.75
C LEU A 127 39.63 -5.41 -21.98
N ILE A 128 39.87 -5.99 -23.16
CA ILE A 128 39.19 -5.59 -24.42
C ILE A 128 37.67 -5.77 -24.27
N SER A 129 37.21 -6.91 -23.75
CA SER A 129 35.78 -7.16 -23.54
C SER A 129 35.15 -6.13 -22.60
N LEU A 130 35.82 -5.78 -21.50
CA LEU A 130 35.34 -4.82 -20.51
C LEU A 130 35.32 -3.40 -21.08
N ILE A 131 36.32 -3.01 -21.88
CA ILE A 131 36.33 -1.72 -22.58
C ILE A 131 35.13 -1.62 -23.53
N ILE A 132 34.85 -2.68 -24.30
CA ILE A 132 33.69 -2.74 -25.19
C ILE A 132 32.39 -2.62 -24.38
N VAL A 133 32.24 -3.39 -23.31
CA VAL A 133 31.05 -3.37 -22.45
C VAL A 133 30.85 -2.00 -21.79
N ILE A 134 31.91 -1.38 -21.28
CA ILE A 134 31.88 -0.02 -20.70
C ILE A 134 31.46 1.00 -21.75
N GLY A 135 32.03 0.93 -22.96
CA GLY A 135 31.66 1.83 -24.06
C GLY A 135 30.17 1.71 -24.42
N ILE A 136 29.66 0.48 -24.50
CA ILE A 136 28.24 0.19 -24.74
C ILE A 136 27.38 0.76 -23.61
N ASN A 137 27.69 0.41 -22.35
CA ASN A 137 26.94 0.87 -21.17
C ASN A 137 26.94 2.40 -21.05
N PHE A 138 28.05 3.07 -21.35
CA PHE A 138 28.16 4.52 -21.32
C PHE A 138 27.26 5.17 -22.38
N PHE A 139 27.29 4.65 -23.60
CA PHE A 139 26.46 5.17 -24.69
C PHE A 139 24.96 4.99 -24.39
N ILE A 140 24.57 3.80 -23.90
CA ILE A 140 23.18 3.49 -23.55
C ILE A 140 22.71 4.33 -22.39
N SER A 141 23.47 4.36 -21.29
CA SER A 141 23.17 5.19 -20.13
C SER A 141 22.86 6.62 -20.54
N ARG A 142 23.69 7.21 -21.42
CA ARG A 142 23.48 8.57 -21.92
C ARG A 142 22.23 8.69 -22.79
N LYS A 143 22.00 7.76 -23.72
CA LYS A 143 20.83 7.78 -24.62
C LYS A 143 19.52 7.57 -23.87
N VAL A 144 19.46 6.57 -22.98
CA VAL A 144 18.31 6.26 -22.13
C VAL A 144 18.02 7.41 -21.18
N LYS A 145 19.05 8.02 -20.58
CA LYS A 145 18.89 9.24 -19.76
C LYS A 145 18.27 10.39 -20.58
N GLN A 146 18.82 10.70 -21.75
CA GLN A 146 18.29 11.76 -22.61
C GLN A 146 16.84 11.51 -23.04
N ILE A 147 16.48 10.26 -23.32
CA ILE A 147 15.12 9.86 -23.69
C ILE A 147 14.19 9.98 -22.46
N GLY A 148 14.63 9.51 -21.30
CA GLY A 148 13.88 9.62 -20.05
C GLY A 148 13.63 11.07 -19.63
N GLU A 149 14.60 11.97 -19.83
CA GLU A 149 14.46 13.41 -19.59
C GLU A 149 13.47 14.05 -20.57
N LYS A 150 13.57 13.74 -21.87
CA LYS A 150 12.66 14.29 -22.90
C LYS A 150 11.22 13.83 -22.76
N LEU A 151 11.00 12.64 -22.23
CA LEU A 151 9.68 12.02 -22.07
C LEU A 151 9.11 12.18 -20.67
N ASP A 152 9.87 12.80 -19.76
CA ASP A 152 9.60 12.86 -18.32
C ASP A 152 9.21 11.51 -17.68
N ASN A 153 9.80 10.42 -18.21
CA ASN A 153 9.46 9.06 -17.80
C ASN A 153 10.41 8.58 -16.70
N THR A 154 9.90 8.48 -15.47
CA THR A 154 10.66 8.05 -14.29
C THR A 154 11.22 6.63 -14.41
N THR A 155 10.51 5.71 -15.07
CA THR A 155 10.98 4.35 -15.29
C THR A 155 12.20 4.32 -16.20
N ILE A 156 12.17 5.05 -17.32
CA ILE A 156 13.30 5.13 -18.26
C ILE A 156 14.49 5.84 -17.59
N LYS A 157 14.25 6.89 -16.80
CA LYS A 157 15.30 7.55 -16.01
C LYS A 157 15.94 6.57 -15.03
N ALA A 158 15.17 5.74 -14.32
CA ALA A 158 15.68 4.73 -13.40
C ALA A 158 16.56 3.69 -14.11
N THR A 159 16.16 3.22 -15.29
CA THR A 159 16.99 2.32 -16.12
C THR A 159 18.37 2.91 -16.45
N SER A 160 18.45 4.22 -16.70
CA SER A 160 19.73 4.90 -16.95
C SER A 160 20.67 4.95 -15.73
N VAL A 161 20.11 4.86 -14.51
CA VAL A 161 20.89 4.82 -13.27
C VAL A 161 21.50 3.43 -13.10
N ASN A 162 20.74 2.37 -13.40
CA ASN A 162 21.24 1.00 -13.36
C ASN A 162 22.42 0.80 -14.31
N PHE A 163 22.30 1.25 -15.57
CA PHE A 163 23.44 1.20 -16.51
C PHE A 163 24.66 1.99 -16.04
N ARG A 164 24.50 3.03 -15.20
CA ARG A 164 25.64 3.73 -14.58
C ARG A 164 26.25 2.95 -13.44
N ALA A 165 25.44 2.28 -12.62
CA ALA A 165 25.93 1.39 -11.58
C ALA A 165 26.82 0.28 -12.18
N ASP A 166 26.40 -0.27 -13.33
CA ASP A 166 27.18 -1.27 -14.06
C ASP A 166 28.53 -0.76 -14.55
N LEU A 167 28.64 0.53 -14.90
CA LEU A 167 29.93 1.12 -15.26
C LEU A 167 30.92 1.08 -14.10
N TYR A 168 30.50 1.50 -12.90
CA TYR A 168 31.36 1.51 -11.71
C TYR A 168 31.82 0.10 -11.33
N ARG A 169 30.92 -0.88 -11.47
CA ARG A 169 31.22 -2.28 -11.27
C ARG A 169 32.26 -2.80 -12.26
N ASN A 170 32.09 -2.54 -13.55
CA ASN A 170 33.06 -2.94 -14.58
C ASN A 170 34.43 -2.27 -14.40
N PHE A 171 34.49 -1.01 -13.94
CA PHE A 171 35.76 -0.36 -13.60
C PHE A 171 36.50 -1.06 -12.46
N THR A 172 35.77 -1.63 -11.50
CA THR A 172 36.36 -2.38 -10.38
C THR A 172 37.02 -3.67 -10.88
N VAL A 173 36.37 -4.38 -11.81
CA VAL A 173 36.94 -5.58 -12.46
C VAL A 173 38.20 -5.22 -13.26
N ILE A 174 38.18 -4.11 -14.02
CA ILE A 174 39.37 -3.61 -14.71
C ILE A 174 40.52 -3.33 -13.74
N GLY A 175 40.23 -2.71 -12.59
CA GLY A 175 41.22 -2.49 -11.54
C GLY A 175 41.88 -3.80 -11.10
N GLY A 176 41.07 -4.82 -10.79
CA GLY A 176 41.56 -6.15 -10.43
C GLY A 176 42.46 -6.78 -11.50
N MET A 177 42.12 -6.60 -12.76
CA MET A 177 42.90 -7.12 -13.89
C MET A 177 44.23 -6.40 -14.10
N ILE A 178 44.23 -5.08 -13.97
CA ILE A 178 45.47 -4.29 -14.03
C ILE A 178 46.41 -4.76 -12.93
N PHE A 179 45.92 -4.95 -11.70
CA PHE A 179 46.73 -5.45 -10.60
C PHE A 179 47.23 -6.89 -10.83
N ALA A 180 46.45 -7.73 -11.51
CA ALA A 180 46.87 -9.09 -11.86
C ALA A 180 48.10 -9.11 -12.79
N GLU A 181 48.25 -8.13 -13.70
CA GLU A 181 49.44 -7.99 -14.56
C GLU A 181 50.70 -7.61 -13.77
N PHE A 182 50.56 -6.97 -12.60
CA PHE A 182 51.67 -6.62 -11.70
C PHE A 182 52.01 -7.75 -10.70
N ASN A 183 51.68 -9.01 -11.00
CA ASN A 183 51.81 -10.19 -10.12
C ASN A 183 50.94 -10.16 -8.86
N PHE A 184 49.95 -9.26 -8.76
CA PHE A 184 48.98 -9.24 -7.66
C PHE A 184 47.67 -9.94 -8.04
N SER A 185 47.75 -11.14 -8.61
CA SER A 185 46.60 -11.87 -9.11
C SER A 185 45.59 -12.30 -8.02
N ILE A 186 46.01 -12.33 -6.75
CA ILE A 186 45.13 -12.51 -5.58
C ILE A 186 44.10 -11.37 -5.41
N ILE A 187 44.33 -10.22 -6.03
CA ILE A 187 43.41 -9.07 -5.97
C ILE A 187 42.08 -9.39 -6.69
N ASP A 188 42.09 -10.22 -7.74
CA ASP A 188 40.86 -10.61 -8.46
C ASP A 188 39.82 -11.29 -7.55
N PRO A 189 40.13 -12.38 -6.83
CA PRO A 189 39.16 -12.99 -5.92
C PRO A 189 38.87 -12.12 -4.68
N ILE A 190 39.79 -11.27 -4.22
CA ILE A 190 39.53 -10.32 -3.12
C ILE A 190 38.46 -9.29 -3.54
N LEU A 191 38.59 -8.71 -4.73
CA LEU A 191 37.61 -7.75 -5.24
C LEU A 191 36.26 -8.42 -5.48
N ALA A 192 36.23 -9.63 -6.03
CA ALA A 192 35.00 -10.42 -6.17
C ALA A 192 34.31 -10.65 -4.81
N PHE A 193 35.07 -10.99 -3.77
CA PHE A 193 34.56 -11.18 -2.42
C PHE A 193 33.95 -9.90 -1.85
N VAL A 194 34.70 -8.79 -1.88
CA VAL A 194 34.24 -7.49 -1.36
C VAL A 194 32.98 -7.02 -2.09
N PHE A 195 32.97 -7.13 -3.42
CA PHE A 195 31.82 -6.74 -4.22
C PHE A 195 30.58 -7.59 -3.91
N SER A 196 30.77 -8.90 -3.72
CA SER A 196 29.67 -9.80 -3.34
C SER A 196 29.01 -9.40 -2.02
N LEU A 197 29.78 -8.93 -1.03
CA LEU A 197 29.22 -8.41 0.23
C LEU A 197 28.38 -7.15 0.02
N ILE A 198 28.87 -6.23 -0.82
CA ILE A 198 28.13 -5.00 -1.17
C ILE A 198 26.81 -5.35 -1.87
N SER A 199 26.84 -6.28 -2.82
CA SER A 199 25.65 -6.72 -3.56
C SER A 199 24.64 -7.43 -2.67
N ILE A 200 25.09 -8.28 -1.73
CA ILE A 200 24.21 -8.91 -0.73
C ILE A 200 23.54 -7.86 0.15
N TYR A 201 24.28 -6.84 0.60
CA TYR A 201 23.70 -5.74 1.38
C TYR A 201 22.61 -4.99 0.59
N GLN A 202 22.88 -4.65 -0.67
CA GLN A 202 21.90 -3.99 -1.54
C GLN A 202 20.66 -4.85 -1.76
N ALA A 203 20.83 -6.14 -2.04
CA ALA A 203 19.72 -7.08 -2.18
C ALA A 203 18.92 -7.22 -0.87
N GLY A 204 19.58 -7.19 0.29
CA GLY A 204 18.93 -7.20 1.61
C GLY A 204 18.03 -5.99 1.85
N GLU A 205 18.45 -4.79 1.44
CA GLU A 205 17.61 -3.60 1.51
C GLU A 205 16.37 -3.70 0.61
N VAL A 206 16.51 -4.27 -0.60
CA VAL A 206 15.37 -4.52 -1.48
C VAL A 206 14.41 -5.55 -0.88
N ILE A 207 14.91 -6.62 -0.25
CA ILE A 207 14.07 -7.60 0.48
C ILE A 207 13.29 -6.89 1.59
N LYS A 208 13.97 -6.08 2.41
CA LYS A 208 13.34 -5.35 3.51
C LYS A 208 12.24 -4.41 3.02
N GLN A 209 12.50 -3.64 1.97
CA GLN A 209 11.48 -2.78 1.37
C GLN A 209 10.31 -3.60 0.82
N SER A 210 10.58 -4.65 0.06
CA SER A 210 9.54 -5.50 -0.53
C SER A 210 8.69 -6.19 0.52
N PHE A 211 9.32 -6.67 1.59
CA PHE A 211 8.63 -7.29 2.72
C PHE A 211 7.73 -6.30 3.44
N ASN A 212 8.23 -5.08 3.70
CA ASN A 212 7.46 -3.98 4.29
C ASN A 212 6.22 -3.65 3.44
N GLU A 213 6.35 -3.59 2.12
CA GLU A 213 5.22 -3.38 1.22
C GLU A 213 4.19 -4.55 1.27
N LEU A 214 4.66 -5.79 1.43
CA LEU A 214 3.77 -6.96 1.52
C LEU A 214 2.96 -6.99 2.82
N ILE A 215 3.58 -6.63 3.95
CA ILE A 215 2.93 -6.59 5.28
C ILE A 215 2.12 -5.30 5.53
N ASP A 216 1.91 -4.47 4.51
CA ASP A 216 1.21 -3.18 4.61
C ASP A 216 1.87 -2.22 5.62
N TYR A 217 3.20 -2.25 5.76
CA TYR A 217 3.94 -1.28 6.56
C TYR A 217 3.77 0.12 5.95
N SER A 218 3.39 1.10 6.76
CA SER A 218 3.21 2.47 6.28
C SER A 218 4.56 3.06 5.87
N ALA A 219 4.73 3.32 4.56
CA ALA A 219 5.86 4.06 4.01
C ALA A 219 5.76 5.57 4.25
N ILE A 220 4.72 6.03 4.96
CA ILE A 220 4.46 7.44 5.22
C ILE A 220 5.12 7.84 6.54
N ASP A 221 5.79 8.98 6.51
CA ASP A 221 6.39 9.59 7.69
C ASP A 221 5.34 9.81 8.80
N PRO A 222 5.57 9.31 10.03
CA PRO A 222 4.69 9.58 11.17
C PRO A 222 4.35 11.07 11.36
N GLU A 223 5.27 11.99 11.01
CA GLU A 223 5.01 13.43 11.08
C GLU A 223 3.95 13.88 10.08
N GLN A 224 3.96 13.34 8.85
CA GLN A 224 2.94 13.64 7.84
C GLN A 224 1.57 13.08 8.22
N ILE A 225 1.53 11.90 8.88
CA ILE A 225 0.28 11.33 9.41
C ILE A 225 -0.29 12.24 10.51
N LYS A 226 0.58 12.77 11.38
CA LYS A 226 0.19 13.72 12.43
C LYS A 226 -0.34 15.01 11.83
N GLU A 227 0.35 15.60 10.86
CA GLU A 227 -0.06 16.81 10.15
C GLU A 227 -1.44 16.62 9.48
N LEU A 228 -1.65 15.49 8.79
CA LEU A 228 -2.94 15.16 8.20
C LEU A 228 -4.04 15.11 9.25
N ARG A 229 -3.77 14.47 10.40
CA ARG A 229 -4.74 14.35 11.49
C ARG A 229 -5.14 15.70 12.06
N GLU A 230 -4.17 16.60 12.24
CA GLU A 230 -4.40 17.96 12.72
C GLU A 230 -5.27 18.73 11.73
N LYS A 231 -4.92 18.73 10.44
CA LYS A 231 -5.69 19.38 9.36
C LYS A 231 -7.12 18.86 9.22
N ILE A 232 -7.34 17.56 9.39
CA ILE A 232 -8.69 16.99 9.37
C ILE A 232 -9.49 17.44 10.60
N THR A 233 -8.84 17.57 11.75
CA THR A 233 -9.49 18.01 13.00
C THR A 233 -9.86 19.51 12.97
N GLU A 234 -9.19 20.31 12.13
CA GLU A 234 -9.52 21.73 11.92
C GLU A 234 -10.83 21.95 11.14
N ILE A 235 -11.37 20.92 10.47
CA ILE A 235 -12.65 21.00 9.75
C ILE A 235 -13.76 21.20 10.78
N GLU A 236 -14.57 22.25 10.62
CA GLU A 236 -15.50 22.74 11.65
C GLU A 236 -16.41 21.67 12.24
N GLN A 237 -16.94 20.77 11.41
CA GLN A 237 -17.87 19.72 11.84
C GLN A 237 -17.17 18.47 12.38
N VAL A 238 -15.85 18.36 12.24
CA VAL A 238 -15.05 17.25 12.78
C VAL A 238 -14.74 17.52 14.24
N LYS A 239 -15.21 16.64 15.12
CA LYS A 239 -14.91 16.69 16.56
C LYS A 239 -13.64 15.92 16.89
N LYS A 240 -13.42 14.77 16.24
CA LYS A 240 -12.28 13.89 16.50
C LYS A 240 -12.00 12.97 15.32
N VAL A 241 -10.73 12.72 15.06
CA VAL A 241 -10.27 11.66 14.15
C VAL A 241 -9.93 10.40 14.96
N LYS A 242 -10.79 9.39 14.90
CA LYS A 242 -10.54 8.05 15.44
C LYS A 242 -9.88 7.21 14.34
N ASP A 243 -8.97 6.31 14.72
CA ASP A 243 -8.39 5.28 13.87
C ASP A 243 -8.08 5.70 12.42
N LEU A 244 -6.86 6.19 12.20
CA LEU A 244 -6.31 6.47 10.87
C LEU A 244 -5.34 5.35 10.52
N ALA A 245 -5.76 4.45 9.64
CA ALA A 245 -4.91 3.39 9.11
C ALA A 245 -4.60 3.69 7.65
N ILE A 246 -3.32 3.79 7.32
CA ILE A 246 -2.86 4.06 5.95
C ILE A 246 -1.90 2.94 5.53
N ARG A 247 -2.09 2.45 4.32
CA ARG A 247 -1.18 1.50 3.67
C ARG A 247 -0.93 1.91 2.22
N THR A 248 0.25 1.56 1.71
CA THR A 248 0.66 1.82 0.34
C THR A 248 0.78 0.52 -0.44
N ALA A 249 0.27 0.51 -1.67
CA ALA A 249 0.41 -0.59 -2.62
C ALA A 249 0.90 -0.02 -3.96
N GLY A 250 2.22 -0.05 -4.18
CA GLY A 250 2.84 0.65 -5.31
C GLY A 250 2.55 2.16 -5.24
N ASN A 251 1.89 2.72 -6.26
CA ASN A 251 1.53 4.14 -6.29
C ASN A 251 0.10 4.42 -5.78
N GLN A 252 -0.55 3.45 -5.12
CA GLN A 252 -1.87 3.63 -4.49
C GLN A 252 -1.70 3.77 -2.98
N LEU A 253 -2.32 4.79 -2.40
CA LEU A 253 -2.45 5.01 -0.97
C LEU A 253 -3.89 4.66 -0.58
N ASN A 254 -4.04 3.57 0.16
CA ASN A 254 -5.32 3.17 0.74
C ASN A 254 -5.37 3.64 2.19
N ALA A 255 -6.41 4.39 2.54
CA ALA A 255 -6.62 4.87 3.88
C ALA A 255 -8.01 4.50 4.38
N ASN A 256 -8.07 4.00 5.62
CA ASN A 256 -9.31 3.82 6.36
C ASN A 256 -9.30 4.82 7.51
N LEU A 257 -10.39 5.56 7.64
CA LEU A 257 -10.51 6.64 8.59
C LEU A 257 -11.88 6.61 9.26
N LEU A 258 -11.89 6.68 10.60
CA LEU A 258 -13.11 6.88 11.37
C LEU A 258 -13.19 8.32 11.90
N VAL A 259 -14.16 9.10 11.46
CA VAL A 259 -14.29 10.50 11.88
C VAL A 259 -15.53 10.69 12.72
N THR A 260 -15.34 11.27 13.90
CA THR A 260 -16.42 11.69 14.77
C THR A 260 -16.85 13.10 14.45
N MET A 261 -18.08 13.27 13.99
CA MET A 261 -18.68 14.55 13.69
C MET A 261 -19.55 15.07 14.84
N LYS A 262 -19.85 16.37 14.80
CA LYS A 262 -20.82 17.03 15.69
C LYS A 262 -22.24 16.56 15.38
N GLU A 263 -23.13 16.54 16.38
CA GLU A 263 -24.56 16.28 16.17
C GLU A 263 -25.19 17.47 15.41
N ASN A 264 -26.11 17.18 14.47
CA ASN A 264 -26.82 18.13 13.59
C ASN A 264 -26.19 18.43 12.21
N VAL A 265 -25.22 17.64 11.75
CA VAL A 265 -24.81 17.72 10.33
C VAL A 265 -25.88 17.02 9.49
N SER A 266 -26.41 17.71 8.48
CA SER A 266 -27.33 17.08 7.52
C SER A 266 -26.58 16.04 6.68
N THR A 267 -27.29 15.04 6.14
CA THR A 267 -26.68 14.03 5.27
C THR A 267 -25.93 14.65 4.07
N PHE A 268 -26.40 15.79 3.58
CA PHE A 268 -25.73 16.55 2.52
C PHE A 268 -24.46 17.24 3.01
N GLY A 269 -24.49 17.86 4.20
CA GLY A 269 -23.29 18.45 4.81
C GLY A 269 -22.20 17.40 5.00
N ILE A 270 -22.53 16.19 5.46
CA ILE A 270 -21.54 15.12 5.63
C ILE A 270 -20.77 14.80 4.34
N GLN A 271 -21.41 14.89 3.17
CA GLN A 271 -20.72 14.66 1.90
C GLN A 271 -19.69 15.77 1.60
N ASP A 272 -20.02 17.03 1.90
CA ASP A 272 -19.09 18.15 1.75
C ASP A 272 -17.89 17.99 2.70
N GLU A 273 -18.15 17.60 3.94
CA GLU A 273 -17.11 17.34 4.95
C GLU A 273 -16.20 16.18 4.54
N ILE A 274 -16.78 15.08 4.06
CA ILE A 274 -16.05 13.93 3.50
C ILE A 274 -15.18 14.37 2.33
N GLN A 275 -15.69 15.24 1.46
CA GLN A 275 -14.94 15.76 0.33
C GLN A 275 -13.76 16.63 0.78
N MET A 276 -13.97 17.51 1.77
CA MET A 276 -12.87 18.30 2.37
C MET A 276 -11.80 17.40 2.99
N ILE A 277 -12.20 16.33 3.69
CA ILE A 277 -11.25 15.34 4.24
C ILE A 277 -10.44 14.69 3.11
N LYS A 278 -11.10 14.22 2.05
CA LYS A 278 -10.42 13.63 0.88
C LYS A 278 -9.43 14.60 0.22
N GLU A 279 -9.76 15.89 0.15
CA GLU A 279 -8.86 16.92 -0.35
C GLU A 279 -7.61 17.08 0.53
N GLN A 280 -7.72 16.97 1.86
CA GLN A 280 -6.56 17.01 2.76
C GLN A 280 -5.60 15.85 2.49
N PHE A 281 -6.11 14.65 2.19
CA PHE A 281 -5.27 13.52 1.75
C PHE A 281 -4.53 13.87 0.46
N ILE A 282 -5.22 14.39 -0.56
CA ILE A 282 -4.62 14.74 -1.85
C ILE A 282 -3.52 15.80 -1.70
N ARG A 283 -3.75 16.80 -0.85
CA ARG A 283 -2.77 17.89 -0.60
C ARG A 283 -1.55 17.39 0.16
N THR A 284 -1.75 16.51 1.14
CA THR A 284 -0.65 15.98 1.97
C THR A 284 0.19 14.95 1.21
N PHE A 285 -0.45 14.15 0.35
CA PHE A 285 0.17 13.02 -0.35
C PHE A 285 0.05 13.10 -1.89
N PRO A 286 0.46 14.20 -2.54
CA PRO A 286 0.17 14.45 -3.96
C PRO A 286 0.81 13.45 -4.92
N LYS A 287 1.81 12.68 -4.46
CA LYS A 287 2.50 11.67 -5.27
C LYS A 287 1.65 10.42 -5.52
N TYR A 288 0.72 10.10 -4.62
CA TYR A 288 -0.04 8.86 -4.64
C TYR A 288 -1.40 9.03 -5.30
N ARG A 289 -1.94 7.93 -5.82
CA ARG A 289 -3.37 7.82 -6.09
C ARG A 289 -4.07 7.43 -4.79
N HIS A 290 -5.21 8.04 -4.52
CA HIS A 290 -5.87 7.94 -3.23
C HIS A 290 -7.12 7.08 -3.32
N ASN A 291 -7.22 6.11 -2.42
CA ASN A 291 -8.45 5.36 -2.16
C ASN A 291 -8.74 5.44 -0.66
N VAL A 292 -9.62 6.38 -0.30
CA VAL A 292 -9.89 6.71 1.10
C VAL A 292 -11.31 6.28 1.45
N LEU A 293 -11.42 5.33 2.37
CA LEU A 293 -12.67 4.95 3.01
C LEU A 293 -12.83 5.75 4.30
N ILE A 294 -13.93 6.50 4.40
CA ILE A 294 -14.24 7.35 5.54
C ILE A 294 -15.52 6.82 6.16
N GLU A 295 -15.43 6.35 7.38
CA GLU A 295 -16.55 6.02 8.24
C GLU A 295 -16.85 7.22 9.14
N VAL A 296 -18.12 7.53 9.35
CA VAL A 296 -18.56 8.69 10.12
C VAL A 296 -19.38 8.20 11.31
N ASP A 297 -18.94 8.56 12.52
CA ASP A 297 -19.72 8.41 13.73
C ASP A 297 -20.08 9.78 14.33
N TYR A 298 -21.08 9.81 15.20
CA TYR A 298 -21.51 11.05 15.87
C TYR A 298 -21.18 10.96 17.35
N ALA A 299 -20.63 12.04 17.90
CA ALA A 299 -20.46 12.11 19.35
C ALA A 299 -21.70 12.73 19.99
N PRO A 300 -22.44 11.99 20.84
CA PRO A 300 -23.52 12.59 21.61
C PRO A 300 -23.02 13.78 22.42
N GLU A 301 -23.72 14.91 22.33
CA GLU A 301 -23.46 16.02 23.23
C GLU A 301 -23.74 15.61 24.67
N ASN A 302 -22.96 16.11 25.64
CA ASN A 302 -23.21 15.85 27.06
C ASN A 302 -24.65 16.22 27.47
N TYR A 303 -25.23 17.23 26.82
CA TYR A 303 -26.61 17.66 27.00
C TYR A 303 -27.64 16.63 26.51
N GLN A 304 -27.37 15.98 25.37
CA GLN A 304 -28.20 14.91 24.84
C GLN A 304 -28.10 13.65 25.70
N ARG A 305 -26.92 13.34 26.26
CA ARG A 305 -26.76 12.20 27.17
C ARG A 305 -27.57 12.34 28.45
N GLU A 306 -27.57 13.51 29.08
CA GLU A 306 -28.38 13.76 30.29
C GLU A 306 -29.88 13.69 29.98
N ARG A 307 -30.31 14.24 28.83
CA ARG A 307 -31.70 14.14 28.37
C ARG A 307 -32.09 12.70 28.01
N TYR A 308 -31.22 11.97 27.32
CA TYR A 308 -31.41 10.56 26.98
C TYR A 308 -31.64 9.72 28.23
N LEU A 309 -30.83 9.91 29.28
CA LEU A 309 -31.01 9.25 30.57
C LEU A 309 -32.37 9.60 31.20
N LYS A 310 -32.77 10.88 31.19
CA LYS A 310 -34.09 11.30 31.69
C LYS A 310 -35.26 10.68 30.91
N VAL A 311 -35.10 10.47 29.60
CA VAL A 311 -36.11 9.78 28.77
C VAL A 311 -36.16 8.30 29.11
N LEU A 312 -35.00 7.64 29.24
CA LEU A 312 -34.92 6.25 29.67
C LEU A 312 -35.58 6.03 31.03
N ASP A 313 -35.30 6.90 32.01
CA ASP A 313 -35.91 6.83 33.33
C ASP A 313 -37.43 7.02 33.25
N ALA A 314 -37.91 7.99 32.45
CA ALA A 314 -39.34 8.20 32.26
C ALA A 314 -40.05 7.01 31.59
N VAL A 315 -39.41 6.35 30.62
CA VAL A 315 -39.95 5.15 29.97
C VAL A 315 -39.99 3.99 30.96
N ARG A 316 -38.90 3.76 31.71
CA ARG A 316 -38.80 2.68 32.70
C ARG A 316 -39.76 2.86 33.88
N ASP A 317 -39.90 4.08 34.39
CA ASP A 317 -40.86 4.42 35.44
C ASP A 317 -42.30 4.19 34.98
N THR A 318 -42.58 4.52 33.72
CA THR A 318 -43.90 4.27 33.13
C THR A 318 -44.11 2.76 32.96
N ALA A 319 -43.11 2.02 32.50
CA ALA A 319 -43.19 0.58 32.31
C ALA A 319 -43.44 -0.14 33.65
N GLN A 320 -42.83 0.34 34.75
CA GLN A 320 -43.06 -0.19 36.08
C GLN A 320 -44.50 -0.03 36.57
N ARG A 321 -45.13 1.10 36.27
CA ARG A 321 -46.54 1.34 36.63
C ARG A 321 -47.53 0.48 35.84
N PHE A 322 -47.12 0.08 34.65
CA PHE A 322 -47.89 -0.81 33.79
C PHE A 322 -47.49 -2.28 33.93
N ASP A 323 -46.61 -2.64 34.89
CA ASP A 323 -46.10 -4.01 35.07
C ASP A 323 -45.45 -4.60 33.79
N LEU A 324 -44.76 -3.74 33.04
CA LEU A 324 -44.06 -4.04 31.79
C LEU A 324 -42.53 -3.90 31.93
N SER A 325 -41.99 -3.71 33.13
CA SER A 325 -40.55 -3.45 33.35
C SER A 325 -39.62 -4.52 32.78
N SER A 326 -40.04 -5.79 32.79
CA SER A 326 -39.28 -6.91 32.23
C SER A 326 -39.56 -7.15 30.74
N ALA A 327 -40.59 -6.50 30.20
CA ALA A 327 -41.05 -6.67 28.82
C ALA A 327 -40.47 -5.60 27.87
N VAL A 328 -40.17 -4.39 28.37
CA VAL A 328 -39.62 -3.30 27.56
C VAL A 328 -38.09 -3.42 27.44
N HIS A 329 -37.58 -3.53 26.21
CA HIS A 329 -36.15 -3.61 25.89
C HIS A 329 -35.79 -2.67 24.74
N GLU A 330 -34.48 -2.50 24.51
CA GLU A 330 -33.91 -1.77 23.36
C GLU A 330 -34.50 -0.37 23.15
N ILE A 331 -34.55 0.43 24.22
CA ILE A 331 -35.07 1.80 24.14
C ILE A 331 -34.09 2.70 23.35
N ALA A 332 -34.50 3.07 22.15
CA ALA A 332 -33.84 4.05 21.29
C ALA A 332 -34.56 5.40 21.37
N VAL A 333 -33.79 6.49 21.34
CA VAL A 333 -34.32 7.85 21.40
C VAL A 333 -33.59 8.69 20.37
N ASP A 334 -34.33 9.16 19.37
CA ASP A 334 -33.82 10.04 18.33
C ASP A 334 -34.38 11.45 18.54
N VAL A 335 -33.49 12.41 18.75
CA VAL A 335 -33.85 13.82 18.90
C VAL A 335 -33.56 14.53 17.58
N LEU A 336 -34.60 14.76 16.79
CA LEU A 336 -34.55 15.56 15.56
C LEU A 336 -34.80 17.04 15.88
N LYS A 337 -34.52 17.92 14.90
CA LYS A 337 -34.63 19.38 15.06
C LYS A 337 -35.98 19.84 15.62
N ASP A 338 -37.07 19.22 15.14
CA ASP A 338 -38.46 19.58 15.49
C ASP A 338 -39.26 18.44 16.14
N GLN A 339 -38.71 17.22 16.25
CA GLN A 339 -39.43 16.03 16.72
C GLN A 339 -38.54 15.16 17.63
N VAL A 340 -39.13 14.51 18.63
CA VAL A 340 -38.46 13.45 19.40
C VAL A 340 -39.15 12.13 19.10
N ILE A 341 -38.39 11.14 18.64
CA ILE A 341 -38.88 9.79 18.34
C ILE A 341 -38.34 8.85 19.41
N ILE A 342 -39.25 8.08 20.01
CA ILE A 342 -38.91 7.09 21.04
C ILE A 342 -39.36 5.73 20.51
N GLN A 343 -38.42 4.80 20.44
CA GLN A 343 -38.67 3.44 19.98
C GLN A 343 -38.27 2.45 21.07
N PHE A 344 -39.04 1.39 21.24
CA PHE A 344 -38.70 0.29 22.15
C PHE A 344 -39.45 -0.98 21.76
N ASP A 345 -38.83 -2.11 22.07
CA ASP A 345 -39.43 -3.43 21.90
C ASP A 345 -40.19 -3.84 23.14
N ILE A 346 -41.40 -4.38 22.97
CA ILE A 346 -42.19 -4.99 24.05
C ILE A 346 -42.30 -6.49 23.79
N PHE A 347 -41.67 -7.27 24.66
CA PHE A 347 -41.71 -8.73 24.63
C PHE A 347 -42.90 -9.27 25.42
N LEU A 348 -43.87 -9.87 24.75
CA LEU A 348 -45.08 -10.44 25.37
C LEU A 348 -45.21 -11.95 25.11
N PRO A 349 -45.78 -12.74 26.02
CA PRO A 349 -46.05 -14.17 25.78
C PRO A 349 -46.92 -14.36 24.52
N GLY A 350 -46.60 -15.37 23.70
CA GLY A 350 -47.26 -15.58 22.39
C GLY A 350 -48.77 -15.85 22.45
N ASP A 351 -49.28 -16.31 23.58
CA ASP A 351 -50.71 -16.60 23.78
C ASP A 351 -51.55 -15.34 24.06
N ASP A 352 -50.90 -14.19 24.23
CA ASP A 352 -51.44 -12.98 24.84
C ASP A 352 -51.73 -11.85 23.82
N LEU A 353 -51.62 -12.13 22.51
CA LEU A 353 -51.84 -11.21 21.37
C LEU A 353 -53.32 -10.81 21.13
N LEU A 354 -54.13 -10.76 22.19
CA LEU A 354 -55.54 -10.38 22.14
C LEU A 354 -55.71 -8.85 22.17
N ARG A 355 -56.82 -8.36 21.61
CA ARG A 355 -57.22 -6.94 21.52
C ARG A 355 -57.05 -6.15 22.84
N LYS A 356 -57.23 -6.81 24.00
CA LYS A 356 -57.04 -6.21 25.35
C LYS A 356 -55.60 -5.79 25.67
N GLN A 357 -54.59 -6.45 25.08
CA GLN A 357 -53.19 -6.07 25.29
C GLN A 357 -52.77 -4.91 24.39
N TYR A 358 -53.31 -4.82 23.18
CA TYR A 358 -53.12 -3.65 22.31
C TYR A 358 -53.64 -2.38 22.99
N ASP A 359 -54.83 -2.39 23.58
CA ASP A 359 -55.38 -1.24 24.32
C ASP A 359 -54.45 -0.82 25.49
N ARG A 360 -53.85 -1.80 26.18
CA ARG A 360 -52.89 -1.56 27.29
C ARG A 360 -51.57 -0.97 26.79
N ILE A 361 -51.08 -1.40 25.63
CA ILE A 361 -49.86 -0.90 25.01
C ILE A 361 -50.08 0.51 24.46
N GLU A 362 -51.22 0.78 23.84
CA GLU A 362 -51.60 2.11 23.36
C GLU A 362 -51.74 3.10 24.53
N GLU A 363 -52.33 2.68 25.65
CA GLU A 363 -52.38 3.50 26.87
C GLU A 363 -50.98 3.74 27.47
N PHE A 364 -50.11 2.72 27.43
CA PHE A 364 -48.71 2.83 27.83
C PHE A 364 -47.94 3.82 26.95
N GLU A 365 -48.00 3.70 25.62
CA GLU A 365 -47.41 4.63 24.65
C GLU A 365 -47.89 6.06 24.85
N ALA A 366 -49.21 6.25 25.03
CA ALA A 366 -49.80 7.56 25.31
C ALA A 366 -49.27 8.15 26.63
N LYS A 367 -49.02 7.30 27.63
CA LYS A 367 -48.46 7.74 28.91
C LYS A 367 -46.98 8.09 28.81
N VAL A 368 -46.20 7.30 28.07
CA VAL A 368 -44.80 7.60 27.76
C VAL A 368 -44.73 8.94 27.02
N LYS A 369 -45.52 9.11 25.96
CA LYS A 369 -45.62 10.36 25.19
C LYS A 369 -45.93 11.56 26.10
N LYS A 370 -46.87 11.42 27.03
CA LYS A 370 -47.22 12.47 28.00
C LYS A 370 -46.10 12.77 29.00
N ASN A 371 -45.44 11.75 29.53
CA ASN A 371 -44.39 11.91 30.54
C ASN A 371 -43.12 12.52 29.93
N VAL A 372 -42.73 12.05 28.75
CA VAL A 372 -41.59 12.60 28.01
C VAL A 372 -41.93 14.00 27.45
N GLY A 373 -43.19 14.26 27.10
CA GLY A 373 -43.71 15.59 26.74
C GLY A 373 -43.39 16.69 27.76
N LYS A 374 -43.45 16.34 29.05
CA LYS A 374 -43.11 17.27 30.13
C LYS A 374 -41.61 17.60 30.19
N LEU A 375 -40.75 16.70 29.73
CA LEU A 375 -39.29 16.89 29.73
C LEU A 375 -38.84 17.83 28.60
N TYR A 376 -39.53 17.80 27.45
CA TYR A 376 -39.13 18.57 26.27
C TYR A 376 -39.86 19.91 26.09
N ASN A 377 -40.93 20.17 26.85
CA ASN A 377 -41.76 21.38 26.72
C ASN A 377 -42.21 21.65 25.25
N ARG A 378 -42.33 20.58 24.46
CA ARG A 378 -42.63 20.55 23.02
C ARG A 378 -43.78 19.59 22.75
N ARG A 379 -44.49 19.79 21.64
CA ARG A 379 -45.73 19.06 21.30
C ARG A 379 -45.54 17.88 20.32
N ASP A 380 -44.38 17.77 19.65
CA ASP A 380 -44.12 16.70 18.67
C ASP A 380 -43.19 15.63 19.24
N ILE A 381 -43.80 14.70 19.99
CA ILE A 381 -43.17 13.47 20.43
C ILE A 381 -43.90 12.32 19.75
N ASP A 382 -43.14 11.48 19.09
CA ASP A 382 -43.64 10.23 18.53
C ASP A 382 -43.10 9.05 19.34
N VAL A 383 -43.98 8.12 19.65
CA VAL A 383 -43.66 6.93 20.43
C VAL A 383 -44.12 5.75 19.62
N MET A 384 -43.18 4.87 19.28
CA MET A 384 -43.46 3.67 18.51
C MET A 384 -43.01 2.46 19.31
N SER A 385 -43.93 1.57 19.65
CA SER A 385 -43.57 0.26 20.16
C SER A 385 -43.58 -0.78 19.05
N HIS A 386 -42.63 -1.71 19.11
CA HIS A 386 -42.65 -2.93 18.32
C HIS A 386 -42.91 -4.10 19.26
N ILE A 387 -43.98 -4.86 18.99
CA ILE A 387 -44.40 -5.97 19.86
C ILE A 387 -43.77 -7.25 19.32
N GLU A 388 -42.88 -7.85 20.10
CA GLU A 388 -42.28 -9.13 19.76
C GLU A 388 -42.84 -10.25 20.67
N PRO A 389 -43.23 -11.40 20.11
CA PRO A 389 -43.55 -12.54 20.95
C PRO A 389 -42.28 -13.02 21.65
N ILE A 390 -42.37 -13.34 22.94
CA ILE A 390 -41.32 -14.06 23.68
C ILE A 390 -41.16 -15.42 23.00
N LYS A 391 -40.23 -15.52 22.05
CA LYS A 391 -39.71 -16.82 21.64
C LYS A 391 -39.05 -17.39 22.88
N GLN A 392 -39.47 -18.58 23.32
CA GLN A 392 -38.72 -19.36 24.30
C GLN A 392 -37.27 -19.47 23.80
N ARG A 393 -36.39 -18.58 24.29
CA ARG A 393 -34.96 -18.64 24.03
C ARG A 393 -34.46 -19.91 24.72
N TYR A 394 -34.07 -20.88 23.90
CA TYR A 394 -33.15 -21.99 24.19
C TYR A 394 -33.00 -22.34 25.69
N LYS A 395 -33.70 -23.37 26.13
CA LYS A 395 -33.20 -24.22 27.22
C LYS A 395 -31.96 -24.95 26.68
N VAL A 396 -30.79 -24.44 27.08
CA VAL A 396 -29.45 -25.05 27.07
C VAL A 396 -28.93 -25.55 25.74
#